data_AF-A0A482D489-F1
#
_entry.id   AF-A0A482D489-F1
#
_cell.length_a   1.000
_cell.length_b   1.000
_cell.length_c   1.000
_cell.angle_alpha   90.00
_cell.angle_beta   90.00
_cell.angle_gamma   90.00
#
_symmetry.space_group_name_H-M   'P 1'
#
loop_
_entity.id
_entity.type
_entity.pdbx_description
1 polymer ?
#
loop_
_entity_poly.entity_id
_entity_poly.type
_entity_poly.pdbx_seq_one_letter_code
_entity_poly.pdbx_strand_id
1 'polypeptide(L)'
;MTRILPFETRDKDAADAVNTFLNYGYGILYSETEKACILAGLDPYLGFFHTDRYGKPSMVLDLIEGFRPIIVDRAVVTLFAQKQTCESCFETGEGGEKRLSKEGRKKIITQVMERLHAEVKFEGKKMQLQAIMLRQARNVTKSLLEPAFEFKPFVYKW
;
A
#
# COMPACT_ATOMS: atom_id res chain seq x y z
N MET A 1 17.64 12.40 -21.04
CA MET A 1 18.32 11.25 -20.39
C MET A 1 17.73 11.13 -18.97
N THR A 2 16.91 10.12 -18.70
CA THR A 2 16.20 10.01 -17.41
C THR A 2 17.20 9.57 -16.33
N ARG A 3 17.64 10.52 -15.51
CA ARG A 3 18.57 10.29 -14.39
C ARG A 3 17.83 9.43 -13.35
N ILE A 4 18.42 8.33 -12.92
CA ILE A 4 17.96 7.63 -11.71
C ILE A 4 18.06 8.67 -10.59
N LEU A 5 16.91 9.05 -10.03
CA LEU A 5 16.84 10.09 -9.03
C LEU A 5 17.40 9.52 -7.72
N PRO A 6 18.23 10.28 -6.98
CA PRO A 6 18.83 9.79 -5.74
C PRO A 6 17.72 9.42 -4.76
N PHE A 7 17.75 8.18 -4.28
CA PHE A 7 16.90 7.68 -3.21
C PHE A 7 17.82 7.12 -2.14
N GLU A 8 17.97 7.85 -1.04
CA GLU A 8 18.86 7.48 0.05
C GLU A 8 18.11 6.73 1.15
N THR A 9 16.93 7.22 1.51
CA THR A 9 16.11 6.64 2.57
C THR A 9 14.62 6.87 2.33
N ARG A 10 13.80 6.03 2.96
CA ARG A 10 12.35 6.22 3.03
C ARG A 10 12.06 7.35 4.02
N ASP A 11 11.55 8.46 3.52
CA ASP A 11 11.12 9.61 4.33
C ASP A 11 9.77 10.12 3.80
N LYS A 12 8.78 10.19 4.70
CA LYS A 12 7.42 10.63 4.35
C LYS A 12 7.35 12.13 4.06
N ASP A 13 8.28 12.91 4.60
CA ASP A 13 8.34 14.36 4.47
C ASP A 13 9.31 14.78 3.35
N ALA A 14 10.07 13.81 2.79
CA ALA A 14 10.95 14.06 1.66
C ALA A 14 10.19 14.30 0.35
N ALA A 15 10.65 15.30 -0.39
CA ALA A 15 10.11 15.71 -1.69
C ALA A 15 10.93 15.14 -2.87
N ASP A 16 11.73 14.10 -2.67
CA ASP A 16 12.34 13.42 -3.81
C ASP A 16 11.30 12.59 -4.58
N ALA A 17 11.66 12.24 -5.81
CA ALA A 17 10.73 11.58 -6.71
C ALA A 17 10.25 10.21 -6.21
N VAL A 18 11.14 9.40 -5.63
CA VAL A 18 10.78 8.03 -5.22
C VAL A 18 9.87 8.11 -4.00
N ASN A 19 10.21 8.92 -2.99
CA ASN A 19 9.34 9.13 -1.83
C ASN A 19 7.99 9.73 -2.21
N THR A 20 7.92 10.65 -3.18
CA THR A 20 6.64 11.21 -3.63
C THR A 20 5.73 10.14 -4.26
N PHE A 21 6.28 9.25 -5.09
CA PHE A 21 5.52 8.12 -5.67
C PHE A 21 5.10 7.10 -4.59
N LEU A 22 6.00 6.77 -3.66
CA LEU A 22 5.71 5.86 -2.54
C LEU A 22 4.62 6.41 -1.63
N ASN A 23 4.71 7.67 -1.21
CA ASN A 23 3.72 8.36 -0.39
C ASN A 23 2.32 8.28 -1.02
N TYR A 24 2.23 8.57 -2.32
CA TYR A 24 0.96 8.52 -3.04
C TYR A 24 0.40 7.09 -3.12
N GLY A 25 1.26 6.11 -3.47
CA GLY A 25 0.86 4.70 -3.55
C GLY A 25 0.40 4.14 -2.20
N TYR A 26 1.11 4.48 -1.12
CA TYR A 26 0.69 4.07 0.23
C TYR A 26 -0.62 4.73 0.66
N GLY A 27 -0.91 5.96 0.23
CA GLY A 27 -2.22 6.59 0.45
C GLY A 27 -3.36 5.76 -0.16
N ILE A 28 -3.20 5.29 -1.40
CA ILE A 28 -4.17 4.40 -2.05
C ILE A 28 -4.32 3.08 -1.27
N LEU A 29 -3.18 2.43 -0.96
CA LEU A 29 -3.19 1.14 -0.27
C LEU A 29 -3.82 1.26 1.13
N TYR A 30 -3.61 2.38 1.81
CA TYR A 30 -4.20 2.67 3.10
C TYR A 30 -5.72 2.73 3.01
N SER A 31 -6.29 3.49 2.06
CA SER A 31 -7.75 3.54 1.86
C SER A 31 -8.35 2.17 1.54
N GLU A 32 -7.65 1.36 0.75
CA GLU A 32 -8.09 -0.01 0.43
C GLU A 32 -8.02 -0.95 1.64
N THR A 33 -7.02 -0.77 2.51
CA THR A 33 -6.88 -1.55 3.74
C THR A 33 -7.95 -1.16 4.76
N GLU A 34 -8.21 0.14 4.93
CA GLU A 34 -9.29 0.64 5.79
C GLU A 34 -10.65 0.11 5.33
N LYS A 35 -10.92 0.15 4.02
CA LYS A 35 -12.13 -0.46 3.43
C LYS A 35 -12.23 -1.96 3.78
N ALA A 36 -11.13 -2.70 3.71
CA ALA A 36 -11.11 -4.11 4.06
C ALA A 36 -11.42 -4.36 5.54
N CYS A 37 -10.89 -3.53 6.45
CA CYS A 37 -11.21 -3.58 7.88
C CYS A 37 -12.70 -3.38 8.12
N ILE A 38 -13.29 -2.31 7.56
CA ILE A 38 -14.70 -1.97 7.71
C ILE A 38 -15.59 -3.10 7.19
N LEU A 39 -15.29 -3.64 5.99
CA LEU A 39 -16.04 -4.75 5.39
C LEU A 39 -15.91 -6.08 6.16
N ALA A 40 -14.87 -6.23 6.98
CA ALA A 40 -14.68 -7.38 7.86
C ALA A 40 -15.31 -7.20 9.24
N GLY A 41 -15.89 -6.02 9.53
CA GLY A 41 -16.44 -5.68 10.84
C GLY A 41 -15.39 -5.36 11.90
N LEU A 42 -14.15 -5.08 11.49
CA LEU A 42 -13.09 -4.65 12.40
C LEU A 42 -13.20 -3.14 12.67
N ASP A 43 -12.91 -2.74 13.90
CA ASP A 43 -12.65 -1.34 14.22
C ASP A 43 -11.26 -0.94 13.65
N PRO A 44 -11.18 0.03 12.71
CA PRO A 44 -9.91 0.49 12.15
C PRO A 44 -8.89 0.99 13.18
N TYR A 45 -9.33 1.37 14.38
CA TYR A 45 -8.51 1.98 15.43
C TYR A 45 -7.96 0.99 16.46
N LEU A 46 -8.49 -0.22 16.53
CA LEU A 46 -8.05 -1.24 17.50
C LEU A 46 -7.00 -2.18 16.90
N GLY A 47 -5.75 -1.75 16.88
CA GLY A 47 -4.63 -2.58 16.39
C GLY A 47 -4.03 -3.48 17.47
N PHE A 48 -3.14 -4.38 17.06
CA PHE A 48 -2.36 -5.25 17.94
C PHE A 48 -0.92 -4.78 18.11
N PHE A 49 -0.26 -4.32 17.03
CA PHE A 49 1.17 -4.00 17.04
C PHE A 49 1.44 -2.50 17.11
N HIS A 50 0.72 -1.71 16.31
CA HIS A 50 0.82 -0.26 16.41
C HIS A 50 0.12 0.23 17.68
N THR A 51 0.88 0.87 18.58
CA THR A 51 0.36 1.42 19.83
C THR A 51 -0.89 2.26 19.60
N ASP A 52 -1.93 2.00 20.40
CA ASP A 52 -3.16 2.78 20.44
C ASP A 52 -2.85 4.21 20.91
N ARG A 53 -2.52 5.08 19.94
CA ARG A 53 -2.61 6.52 20.12
C ARG A 53 -3.98 6.95 19.60
N TYR A 54 -4.69 7.73 20.41
CA TYR A 54 -6.01 8.24 20.05
C TYR A 54 -6.00 8.88 18.65
N GLY A 55 -6.92 8.45 17.78
CA GLY A 55 -7.04 8.92 16.40
C GLY A 55 -6.10 8.27 15.38
N LYS A 56 -5.28 7.27 15.78
CA LYS A 56 -4.45 6.50 14.85
C LYS A 56 -5.17 5.18 14.50
N PRO A 57 -5.44 4.90 13.22
CA PRO A 57 -6.09 3.67 12.80
C PRO A 57 -5.10 2.50 12.80
N SER A 58 -4.77 2.03 14.01
CA SER A 58 -3.73 1.04 14.26
C SER A 58 -4.00 -0.30 13.57
N MET A 59 -5.26 -0.75 13.48
CA MET A 59 -5.62 -1.99 12.78
C MET A 59 -5.31 -1.90 11.29
N VAL A 60 -5.58 -0.74 10.66
CA VAL A 60 -5.24 -0.50 9.26
C VAL A 60 -3.73 -0.56 9.06
N LEU A 61 -2.97 0.03 9.98
CA LEU A 61 -1.51 0.01 9.93
C LEU A 61 -0.90 -1.36 10.20
N ASP A 62 -1.57 -2.23 10.95
CA ASP A 62 -1.10 -3.60 11.14
C ASP A 62 -1.36 -4.45 9.88
N LEU A 63 -2.57 -4.36 9.32
CA LEU A 63 -2.94 -5.14 8.15
C LEU A 63 -2.19 -4.71 6.88
N ILE A 64 -1.90 -3.42 6.72
CA ILE A 64 -1.25 -2.90 5.52
C ILE A 64 0.16 -3.45 5.32
N GLU A 65 0.90 -3.76 6.40
CA GLU A 65 2.32 -4.15 6.33
C GLU A 65 2.57 -5.37 5.44
N GLY A 66 1.66 -6.36 5.45
CA GLY A 66 1.75 -7.54 4.58
C GLY A 66 1.61 -7.24 3.08
N PHE A 67 1.15 -6.04 2.72
CA PHE A 67 0.77 -5.66 1.36
C PHE A 67 1.65 -4.56 0.75
N ARG A 68 2.38 -3.79 1.58
CA ARG A 68 3.25 -2.69 1.13
C ARG A 68 4.25 -3.14 0.05
N PRO A 69 5.03 -4.22 0.24
CA PRO A 69 6.08 -4.58 -0.73
C PRO A 69 5.53 -5.04 -2.08
N ILE A 70 4.42 -5.79 -2.08
CA ILE A 70 3.90 -6.44 -3.28
C ILE A 70 2.99 -5.54 -4.13
N ILE A 71 2.31 -4.58 -3.49
CA ILE A 71 1.44 -3.63 -4.18
C ILE A 71 2.18 -2.34 -4.49
N VAL A 72 2.65 -1.61 -3.48
CA VAL A 72 3.16 -0.25 -3.67
C VAL A 72 4.64 -0.27 -4.09
N ASP A 73 5.49 -0.95 -3.34
CA ASP A 73 6.94 -0.90 -3.60
C ASP A 73 7.23 -1.50 -4.98
N ARG A 74 6.60 -2.63 -5.30
CA ARG A 74 6.69 -3.25 -6.63
C ARG A 74 6.14 -2.35 -7.73
N ALA A 75 5.04 -1.61 -7.50
CA ALA A 75 4.52 -0.66 -8.48
C ALA A 75 5.53 0.47 -8.74
N VAL A 76 6.08 1.07 -7.69
CA VAL A 76 7.07 2.15 -7.81
C VAL A 76 8.34 1.63 -8.49
N VAL A 77 8.90 0.52 -8.03
CA VAL A 77 10.08 -0.10 -8.66
C VAL A 77 9.84 -0.37 -10.15
N THR A 78 8.65 -0.85 -10.52
CA THR A 78 8.30 -1.08 -11.94
C THR A 78 8.31 0.21 -12.76
N LEU A 79 7.66 1.27 -12.28
CA LEU A 79 7.62 2.57 -12.97
C LEU A 79 9.02 3.16 -13.20
N PHE A 80 9.87 3.09 -12.18
CA PHE A 80 11.24 3.61 -12.26
C PHE A 80 12.15 2.72 -13.13
N ALA A 81 12.06 1.39 -13.00
CA ALA A 81 12.83 0.45 -13.81
C ALA A 81 12.47 0.55 -15.31
N GLN A 82 11.19 0.75 -15.62
CA GLN A 82 10.71 0.96 -16.99
C GLN A 82 10.90 2.39 -17.50
N LYS A 83 11.53 3.28 -16.72
CA LYS A 83 11.77 4.69 -17.05
C LYS A 83 10.49 5.44 -17.44
N GLN A 84 9.36 5.05 -16.85
CA GLN A 84 8.06 5.69 -17.06
C GLN A 84 7.90 6.96 -16.22
N THR A 85 8.84 7.25 -15.31
CA THR A 85 8.90 8.49 -14.54
C THR A 85 9.75 9.52 -15.28
N CYS A 86 9.16 10.67 -15.62
CA CYS A 86 9.81 11.78 -16.32
C CYS A 86 9.53 13.10 -15.62
N GLU A 87 10.20 14.19 -16.02
CA GLU A 87 10.02 15.50 -15.37
C GLU A 87 8.56 15.97 -15.37
N SER A 88 7.81 15.67 -16.43
CA SER A 88 6.36 15.98 -16.52
C SER A 88 5.49 15.25 -15.50
N CYS A 89 6.01 14.21 -14.83
CA CYS A 89 5.31 13.54 -13.72
C CYS A 89 5.31 14.38 -12.44
N PHE A 90 6.04 15.50 -12.42
CA PHE A 90 6.20 16.35 -11.26
C PHE A 90 5.76 17.78 -11.56
N GLU A 91 5.25 18.43 -10.52
CA GLU A 91 4.93 19.86 -10.50
C GLU A 91 5.44 20.46 -9.19
N THR A 92 5.68 21.77 -9.20
CA THR A 92 6.10 22.50 -7.99
C THR A 92 4.86 22.85 -7.18
N GLY A 93 4.84 22.43 -5.92
CA GLY A 93 3.80 22.78 -4.95
C GLY A 93 3.90 24.24 -4.50
N GLU A 94 2.90 24.69 -3.75
CA GLU A 94 2.80 26.08 -3.26
C GLU A 94 3.98 26.50 -2.36
N GLY A 95 4.66 25.55 -1.71
CA GLY A 95 5.85 25.78 -0.87
C GLY A 95 7.18 25.46 -1.55
N GLY A 96 7.21 25.25 -2.87
CA GLY A 96 8.43 24.88 -3.61
C GLY A 96 8.78 23.39 -3.56
N GLU A 97 7.99 22.57 -2.87
CA GLU A 97 8.19 21.13 -2.81
C GLU A 97 7.76 20.42 -4.09
N LYS A 98 8.42 19.30 -4.41
CA LYS A 98 8.06 18.48 -5.55
C LYS A 98 6.78 17.70 -5.25
N ARG A 99 5.75 17.85 -6.09
CA ARG A 99 4.48 17.12 -6.02
C ARG A 99 4.23 16.33 -7.30
N LEU A 100 3.35 15.34 -7.25
CA LEU A 100 2.95 14.62 -8.45
C LEU A 100 1.98 15.44 -9.28
N SER A 101 2.35 15.65 -10.54
CA SER A 101 1.43 16.23 -11.53
C SER A 101 0.24 15.31 -11.78
N LYS A 102 -0.75 15.78 -12.53
CA LYS A 102 -1.87 14.93 -13.00
C LYS A 102 -1.38 13.69 -13.76
N GLU A 103 -0.30 13.83 -14.54
CA GLU A 103 0.32 12.72 -15.26
C GLU A 103 0.98 11.72 -14.29
N GLY A 104 1.77 12.23 -13.33
CA GLY A 104 2.43 11.40 -12.33
C GLY A 104 1.43 10.61 -11.49
N ARG A 105 0.36 11.28 -11.03
CA ARG A 105 -0.77 10.66 -10.31
C ARG A 105 -1.42 9.55 -11.13
N LYS A 106 -1.72 9.81 -12.42
CA LYS A 106 -2.30 8.80 -13.31
C LYS A 106 -1.42 7.55 -13.40
N LYS A 107 -0.11 7.71 -13.58
CA LYS A 107 0.83 6.58 -13.69
C LYS A 107 0.87 5.72 -12.42
N ILE A 108 1.01 6.35 -11.24
CA ILE A 108 1.05 5.60 -9.99
C ILE A 108 -0.30 4.94 -9.68
N ILE A 109 -1.42 5.61 -9.94
CA ILE A 109 -2.76 5.02 -9.77
C ILE A 109 -2.89 3.78 -10.66
N THR A 110 -2.57 3.89 -11.95
CA THR A 110 -2.64 2.77 -12.88
C THR A 110 -1.80 1.59 -12.39
N GLN A 111 -0.54 1.83 -12.04
CA GLN A 111 0.34 0.75 -11.61
C GLN A 111 -0.10 0.11 -10.29
N VAL A 112 -0.57 0.90 -9.31
CA VAL A 112 -1.07 0.36 -8.03
C VAL A 112 -2.36 -0.45 -8.25
N MET A 113 -3.27 0.03 -9.11
CA MET A 113 -4.51 -0.71 -9.43
C MET A 113 -4.23 -2.02 -10.16
N GLU A 114 -3.26 -2.03 -11.09
CA GLU A 114 -2.79 -3.27 -11.71
C GLU A 114 -2.26 -4.26 -10.67
N ARG A 115 -1.52 -3.78 -9.66
CA ARG A 115 -1.05 -4.64 -8.58
C ARG A 115 -2.19 -5.12 -7.68
N LEU A 116 -3.13 -4.25 -7.29
CA LEU A 116 -4.28 -4.62 -6.47
C LEU A 116 -5.14 -5.72 -7.11
N HIS A 117 -5.32 -5.66 -8.43
CA HIS A 117 -6.09 -6.65 -9.20
C HIS A 117 -5.26 -7.82 -9.73
N ALA A 118 -3.95 -7.86 -9.45
CA ALA A 118 -3.11 -8.98 -9.85
C ALA A 118 -3.53 -10.24 -9.07
N GLU A 119 -3.69 -11.34 -9.80
CA GLU A 119 -4.03 -12.63 -9.20
C GLU A 119 -2.78 -13.33 -8.66
N VAL A 120 -2.87 -13.80 -7.41
CA VAL A 120 -1.84 -14.64 -6.79
C VAL A 120 -2.49 -15.85 -6.13
N LYS A 121 -1.71 -16.91 -5.89
CA LYS A 121 -2.20 -18.10 -5.20
C LYS A 121 -2.17 -17.86 -3.69
N PHE A 122 -3.32 -17.97 -3.04
CA PHE A 122 -3.48 -17.89 -1.58
C PHE A 122 -4.52 -18.92 -1.12
N GLU A 123 -4.24 -19.65 -0.02
CA GLU A 123 -5.10 -20.73 0.48
C GLU A 123 -5.52 -21.75 -0.61
N GLY A 124 -4.60 -22.07 -1.52
CA GLY A 124 -4.85 -23.02 -2.63
C GLY A 124 -5.66 -22.47 -3.80
N LYS A 125 -6.15 -21.23 -3.74
CA LYS A 125 -6.97 -20.60 -4.79
C LYS A 125 -6.24 -19.44 -5.44
N LYS A 126 -6.53 -19.16 -6.71
CA LYS A 126 -6.13 -17.90 -7.34
C LYS A 126 -7.14 -16.83 -6.96
N MET A 127 -6.64 -15.68 -6.53
CA MET A 127 -7.47 -14.53 -6.16
C MET A 127 -6.66 -13.24 -6.29
N GLN A 128 -7.38 -12.14 -6.53
CA GLN A 128 -6.79 -10.80 -6.58
C GLN A 128 -6.21 -10.40 -5.22
N LEU A 129 -5.14 -9.61 -5.22
CA LEU A 129 -4.54 -9.11 -3.99
C LEU A 129 -5.53 -8.32 -3.12
N GLN A 130 -6.40 -7.51 -3.72
CA GLN A 130 -7.49 -6.83 -3.00
C GLN A 130 -8.43 -7.83 -2.29
N ALA A 131 -8.76 -8.95 -2.93
CA ALA A 131 -9.59 -9.99 -2.31
C ALA A 131 -8.85 -10.69 -1.15
N ILE A 132 -7.53 -10.86 -1.26
CA ILE A 132 -6.68 -11.38 -0.19
C ILE A 132 -6.64 -10.40 0.99
N MET A 133 -6.58 -9.08 0.75
CA MET A 133 -6.65 -8.07 1.83
C MET A 133 -7.94 -8.22 2.64
N LEU A 134 -9.09 -8.30 1.97
CA LEU A 134 -10.37 -8.54 2.65
C LEU A 134 -10.41 -9.89 3.37
N ARG A 135 -9.82 -10.93 2.78
CA ARG A 135 -9.71 -12.25 3.40
C ARG A 135 -8.84 -12.21 4.67
N GLN A 136 -7.72 -11.50 4.65
CA GLN A 136 -6.86 -11.30 5.81
C GLN A 136 -7.59 -10.57 6.94
N ALA A 137 -8.30 -9.48 6.63
CA ALA A 137 -9.14 -8.78 7.61
C ALA A 137 -10.21 -9.71 8.22
N ARG A 138 -10.91 -10.50 7.40
CA ARG A 138 -11.88 -11.50 7.89
C ARG A 138 -11.25 -12.61 8.73
N ASN A 139 -10.04 -13.04 8.38
CA ASN A 139 -9.31 -14.04 9.16
C ASN A 139 -8.92 -13.48 10.54
N VAL A 140 -8.60 -12.18 10.64
CA VAL A 140 -8.40 -11.51 11.94
C VAL A 140 -9.69 -11.51 12.76
N THR A 141 -10.82 -11.09 12.17
CA THR A 141 -12.13 -11.16 12.85
C THR A 141 -12.42 -12.58 13.34
N LYS A 142 -12.15 -13.58 12.49
CA LYS A 142 -12.37 -14.98 12.82
C LYS A 142 -11.49 -15.45 13.98
N SER A 143 -10.21 -15.07 14.03
CA SER A 143 -9.34 -15.43 15.17
C SER A 143 -9.76 -14.80 16.49
N LEU A 144 -10.43 -13.64 16.44
CA LEU A 144 -10.97 -12.99 17.65
C LEU A 144 -12.24 -13.68 18.17
N LEU A 145 -13.06 -14.22 17.28
CA LEU A 145 -14.34 -14.86 17.63
C LEU A 145 -14.20 -16.36 17.90
N GLU A 146 -13.26 -17.03 17.26
CA GLU A 146 -13.06 -18.48 17.33
C GLU A 146 -11.67 -18.80 17.91
N PRO A 147 -11.56 -19.16 19.20
CA PRO A 147 -10.27 -19.48 19.83
C PRO A 147 -9.48 -20.61 19.16
N ALA A 148 -10.17 -21.52 18.46
CA ALA A 148 -9.56 -22.62 17.73
C ALA A 148 -8.98 -22.21 16.36
N PHE A 149 -9.31 -21.01 15.86
CA PHE A 149 -8.83 -20.54 14.57
C PHE A 149 -7.49 -19.81 14.71
N GLU A 150 -6.45 -20.42 14.14
CA GLU A 150 -5.12 -19.80 14.05
C GLU A 150 -5.03 -18.86 12.83
N PHE A 151 -4.83 -17.57 13.08
CA PHE A 151 -4.58 -16.60 12.02
C PHE A 151 -3.23 -16.86 11.34
N LYS A 152 -3.23 -16.98 10.01
CA LYS A 152 -2.01 -17.09 9.20
C LYS A 152 -1.86 -15.87 8.30
N PRO A 153 -0.79 -15.07 8.47
CA PRO A 153 -0.58 -13.88 7.66
C PRO A 153 -0.33 -14.25 6.21
N PHE A 154 -0.77 -13.37 5.31
CA PHE A 154 -0.40 -13.47 3.91
C PHE A 154 1.11 -13.27 3.75
N VAL A 155 1.78 -14.30 3.24
CA VAL A 155 3.21 -14.24 2.89
C VAL A 155 3.33 -14.47 1.40
N TYR A 156 3.73 -13.44 0.67
CA TYR A 156 4.04 -13.56 -0.73
C TYR A 156 5.44 -14.13 -0.93
N LYS A 157 5.53 -15.23 -1.68
CA LYS A 157 6.80 -15.77 -2.16
C LYS A 157 7.05 -15.24 -3.58
N TRP A 158 8.18 -14.56 -3.74
CA TRP A 158 8.63 -13.97 -4.98
C TRP A 158 9.11 -15.03 -5.96
#